data_AF-A0A9W9FG10-F1
#
_entry.id   AF-A0A9W9FG10-F1
#
_cell.length_a   1.000
_cell.length_b   1.000
_cell.length_c   1.000
_cell.angle_alpha   90.00
_cell.angle_beta   90.00
_cell.angle_gamma   90.00
#
_symmetry.space_group_name_H-M   'P 1'
#
loop_
_entity.id
_entity.type
_entity.pdbx_description
1 polymer ?
#
loop_
_entity_poly.entity_id
_entity_poly.type
_entity_poly.pdbx_seq_one_letter_code
_entity_poly.pdbx_strand_id
1 'polypeptide(L)'
;MRFSVGEVLPGATILDIKAAGKNPGDVGLWNTMVTVGGTTETSVKDNCNNQDTSKCMAAYMVAHLTESSSAYLENFWGWTADHNLDGGFSKTIISTGRDVLEATKGTWLTGTGSEHHWLYNYNFHSAQNVYAGLLQAENPYMQGDGATQTAPAPWTAESSLGDPDFACAAWAFFNGEWNGDYGSQCDGSCQTNMMRVANSPENLVWYSIGTRKADVMILDDQSNPSEYNHSCGREAVLQAYRQFAS
;
A
#
# COMPACT_ATOMS: atom_id res chain seq x y z
N MET A 1 10.05 15.06 8.09
CA MET A 1 11.00 14.16 8.80
C MET A 1 11.20 12.89 7.98
N ARG A 2 12.30 12.15 8.14
CA ARG A 2 12.43 10.80 7.56
C ARG A 2 12.54 9.76 8.67
N PHE A 3 11.70 8.72 8.60
CA PHE A 3 11.79 7.55 9.45
C PHE A 3 12.21 6.34 8.60
N SER A 4 12.92 5.40 9.21
CA SER A 4 13.43 4.22 8.53
C SER A 4 13.72 3.11 9.54
N VAL A 5 13.82 1.89 9.06
CA VAL A 5 14.46 0.78 9.79
C VAL A 5 15.92 0.67 9.35
N GLY A 6 16.85 0.63 10.31
CA GLY A 6 18.28 0.46 9.99
C GLY A 6 18.65 -0.97 9.56
N GLU A 7 17.77 -1.93 9.84
CA GLU A 7 17.96 -3.35 9.56
C GLU A 7 16.61 -4.05 9.36
N VAL A 8 16.63 -5.36 9.10
CA VAL A 8 15.42 -6.16 8.92
C VAL A 8 14.72 -6.35 10.27
N LEU A 9 13.60 -5.66 10.50
CA LEU A 9 12.86 -5.64 11.75
C LEU A 9 11.39 -6.05 11.52
N PRO A 10 11.08 -7.36 11.42
CA PRO A 10 9.76 -7.84 11.04
C PRO A 10 8.63 -7.52 12.03
N GLY A 11 8.96 -7.00 13.23
CA GLY A 11 7.98 -6.54 14.22
C GLY A 11 7.84 -5.02 14.32
N ALA A 12 8.53 -4.25 13.46
CA ALA A 12 8.56 -2.80 13.56
C ALA A 12 7.30 -2.16 12.93
N THR A 13 6.54 -1.44 13.74
CA THR A 13 5.64 -0.39 13.28
C THR A 13 6.41 0.93 13.33
N ILE A 14 6.74 1.49 12.16
CA ILE A 14 7.66 2.64 12.07
C ILE A 14 6.98 3.91 12.59
N LEU A 15 5.72 4.15 12.22
CA LEU A 15 4.90 5.22 12.75
C LEU A 15 3.61 4.67 13.33
N ASP A 16 3.43 4.82 14.64
CA ASP A 16 2.21 4.44 15.35
C ASP A 16 1.57 5.71 15.95
N ILE A 17 0.54 6.22 15.25
CA ILE A 17 -0.13 7.47 15.58
C ILE A 17 -1.36 7.16 16.43
N LYS A 18 -1.24 7.50 17.72
CA LYS A 18 -2.31 7.37 18.73
C LYS A 18 -2.90 8.71 19.16
N ALA A 19 -2.17 9.78 18.91
CA ALA A 19 -2.51 11.11 19.38
C ALA A 19 -3.73 11.68 18.63
N ALA A 20 -4.53 12.43 19.37
CA ALA A 20 -5.58 13.29 18.83
C ALA A 20 -5.50 14.62 19.57
N GLY A 21 -5.45 15.72 18.81
CA GLY A 21 -5.45 17.04 19.39
C GLY A 21 -6.85 17.53 19.78
N LYS A 22 -6.92 18.77 20.28
CA LYS A 22 -8.19 19.41 20.64
C LYS A 22 -8.88 20.01 19.42
N ASN A 23 -8.08 20.51 18.47
CA ASN A 23 -8.54 21.12 17.24
C ASN A 23 -8.04 20.33 16.02
N PRO A 24 -8.74 20.41 14.87
CA PRO A 24 -8.25 19.86 13.61
C PRO A 24 -6.83 20.36 13.28
N GLY A 25 -5.91 19.44 12.95
CA GLY A 25 -4.53 19.76 12.58
C GLY A 25 -3.54 19.94 13.75
N ASP A 26 -3.99 19.85 15.01
CA ASP A 26 -3.10 19.90 16.19
C ASP A 26 -2.06 18.75 16.19
N VAL A 27 -2.40 17.61 15.59
CA VAL A 27 -1.48 16.50 15.33
C VAL A 27 -1.34 16.39 13.81
N GLY A 28 -0.11 16.53 13.31
CA GLY A 28 0.13 16.42 11.88
C GLY A 28 1.57 16.16 11.50
N LEU A 29 1.73 15.69 10.27
CA LEU A 29 3.01 15.42 9.63
C LEU A 29 3.01 16.16 8.28
N TRP A 30 3.99 17.04 8.09
CA TRP A 30 4.22 17.73 6.81
C TRP A 30 5.58 17.32 6.27
N ASN A 31 5.66 17.08 4.96
CA ASN A 31 6.92 16.74 4.26
C ASN A 31 7.66 15.63 5.01
N THR A 32 6.96 14.52 5.23
CA THR A 32 7.44 13.41 6.05
C THR A 32 7.42 12.13 5.25
N MET A 33 8.50 11.37 5.31
CA MET A 33 8.60 10.12 4.57
C MET A 33 9.01 8.99 5.51
N VAL A 34 8.56 7.80 5.19
CA VAL A 34 9.06 6.56 5.73
C VAL A 34 9.73 5.82 4.59
N THR A 35 11.02 5.49 4.74
CA THR A 35 11.75 4.68 3.76
C THR A 35 12.07 3.33 4.38
N VAL A 36 11.72 2.24 3.73
CA VAL A 36 12.10 0.89 4.16
C VAL A 36 13.16 0.36 3.19
N GLY A 37 14.42 0.44 3.62
CA GLY A 37 15.58 0.06 2.81
C GLY A 37 15.94 1.08 1.73
N GLY A 38 16.75 0.65 0.75
CA GLY A 38 17.12 1.43 -0.43
C GLY A 38 18.22 2.49 -0.22
N THR A 39 18.55 2.84 1.02
CA THR A 39 19.48 3.92 1.37
C THR A 39 20.70 3.42 2.15
N THR A 40 21.83 4.11 2.03
CA THR A 40 23.17 3.69 2.51
C THR A 40 23.22 3.38 4.00
N GLU A 41 22.41 4.04 4.82
CA GLU A 41 22.41 3.81 6.26
C GLU A 41 21.66 2.54 6.71
N THR A 42 21.02 1.83 5.78
CA THR A 42 20.27 0.61 6.09
C THR A 42 21.04 -0.62 5.68
N SER A 43 21.12 -1.63 6.55
CA SER A 43 21.62 -2.95 6.15
C SER A 43 20.64 -3.67 5.20
N VAL A 44 19.37 -3.23 5.16
CA VAL A 44 18.35 -3.71 4.22
C VAL A 44 18.80 -3.53 2.77
N LYS A 45 19.37 -2.36 2.42
CA LYS A 45 19.96 -2.08 1.09
C LYS A 45 20.95 -3.17 0.62
N ASP A 46 21.78 -3.68 1.53
CA ASP A 46 22.87 -4.60 1.20
C ASP A 46 22.52 -6.08 1.41
N ASN A 47 21.42 -6.38 2.11
CA ASN A 47 21.05 -7.77 2.44
C ASN A 47 19.79 -8.26 1.72
N CYS A 48 18.99 -7.35 1.15
CA CYS A 48 17.68 -7.67 0.61
C CYS A 48 17.65 -7.73 -0.92
N ASN A 49 18.20 -8.82 -1.47
CA ASN A 49 18.23 -9.11 -2.90
C ASN A 49 17.74 -10.53 -3.26
N ASN A 50 17.34 -11.32 -2.26
CA ASN A 50 16.89 -12.71 -2.43
C ASN A 50 15.40 -12.74 -2.79
N GLN A 51 15.02 -13.49 -3.83
CA GLN A 51 13.63 -13.61 -4.30
C GLN A 51 12.70 -14.20 -3.23
N ASP A 52 13.24 -15.02 -2.32
CA ASP A 52 12.50 -15.45 -1.14
C ASP A 52 12.33 -14.28 -0.16
N THR A 53 11.18 -13.62 -0.26
CA THR A 53 10.78 -12.47 0.56
C THR A 53 10.79 -12.74 2.08
N SER A 54 10.77 -14.00 2.52
CA SER A 54 10.91 -14.38 3.94
C SER A 54 12.29 -14.03 4.51
N LYS A 55 13.30 -13.83 3.65
CA LYS A 55 14.64 -13.41 4.04
C LYS A 55 14.72 -11.91 4.36
N CYS A 56 13.73 -11.12 3.94
CA CYS A 56 13.74 -9.67 4.07
C CYS A 56 12.37 -9.09 4.43
N MET A 57 11.81 -9.60 5.53
CA MET A 57 10.66 -9.01 6.21
C MET A 57 11.08 -7.75 6.98
N ALA A 58 11.23 -6.62 6.28
CA ALA A 58 11.97 -5.46 6.77
C ALA A 58 11.21 -4.64 7.82
N ALA A 59 9.90 -4.51 7.69
CA ALA A 59 9.04 -3.83 8.65
C ALA A 59 7.64 -4.43 8.67
N TYR A 60 7.02 -4.46 9.85
CA TYR A 60 5.65 -4.95 10.03
C TYR A 60 4.62 -3.97 9.47
N MET A 61 4.81 -2.68 9.79
CA MET A 61 3.93 -1.60 9.36
C MET A 61 4.74 -0.33 9.09
N VAL A 62 4.40 0.38 8.03
CA VAL A 62 4.97 1.70 7.75
C VAL A 62 4.25 2.76 8.57
N ALA A 63 2.92 2.76 8.56
CA ALA A 63 2.09 3.61 9.39
C ALA A 63 0.87 2.86 9.97
N HIS A 64 0.56 3.16 11.23
CA HIS A 64 -0.67 2.75 11.91
C HIS A 64 -1.35 3.98 12.51
N LEU A 65 -2.53 4.34 12.01
CA LEU A 65 -3.38 5.37 12.59
C LEU A 65 -4.50 4.70 13.37
N THR A 66 -4.34 4.60 14.68
CA THR A 66 -5.25 3.88 15.58
C THR A 66 -6.63 4.53 15.67
N GLU A 67 -7.61 3.77 16.18
CA GLU A 67 -8.99 4.23 16.44
C GLU A 67 -9.08 5.58 17.15
N SER A 68 -8.21 5.81 18.15
CA SER A 68 -8.23 7.02 18.98
C SER A 68 -7.61 8.25 18.31
N SER A 69 -6.92 8.07 17.18
CA SER A 69 -6.11 9.11 16.54
C SER A 69 -6.94 10.13 15.76
N SER A 70 -6.35 11.31 15.54
CA SER A 70 -6.86 12.36 14.66
C SER A 70 -5.66 13.10 14.11
N ALA A 71 -5.36 12.93 12.82
CA ALA A 71 -4.10 13.39 12.25
C ALA A 71 -4.28 14.08 10.88
N TYR A 72 -3.43 15.07 10.60
CA TYR A 72 -3.28 15.70 9.29
C TYR A 72 -1.93 15.30 8.67
N LEU A 73 -1.94 14.47 7.63
CA LEU A 73 -0.75 14.04 6.90
C LEU A 73 -0.72 14.71 5.54
N GLU A 74 0.30 15.53 5.29
CA GLU A 74 0.49 16.23 4.02
C GLU A 74 1.87 15.96 3.44
N ASN A 75 1.89 15.63 2.14
CA ASN A 75 3.11 15.24 1.44
C ASN A 75 3.84 14.14 2.23
N PHE A 76 3.09 13.07 2.53
CA PHE A 76 3.59 11.88 3.20
C PHE A 76 3.91 10.79 2.19
N TRP A 77 5.09 10.17 2.28
CA TRP A 77 5.46 9.06 1.41
C TRP A 77 5.96 7.86 2.22
N GLY A 78 5.17 6.79 2.24
CA GLY A 78 5.53 5.49 2.79
C GLY A 78 6.09 4.58 1.69
N TRP A 79 7.41 4.54 1.54
CA TRP A 79 8.05 3.84 0.43
C TRP A 79 8.84 2.63 0.92
N THR A 80 8.45 1.45 0.45
CA THR A 80 9.31 0.26 0.51
C THR A 80 10.19 0.23 -0.73
N ALA A 81 11.50 0.11 -0.55
CA ALA A 81 12.42 0.29 -1.66
C ALA A 81 12.25 -0.78 -2.75
N ASP A 82 11.87 -0.36 -3.95
CA ASP A 82 11.87 -1.19 -5.16
C ASP A 82 13.25 -1.22 -5.85
N HIS A 83 14.09 -0.22 -5.56
CA HIS A 83 15.48 -0.11 -6.00
C HIS A 83 16.36 0.59 -4.94
N ASN A 84 17.69 0.45 -5.07
CA ASN A 84 18.63 1.17 -4.22
C ASN A 84 18.92 2.57 -4.78
N LEU A 85 18.80 3.60 -3.93
CA LEU A 85 19.06 5.00 -4.28
C LEU A 85 20.56 5.32 -4.30
N ASP A 86 21.33 4.69 -3.42
CA ASP A 86 22.76 4.99 -3.21
C ASP A 86 23.69 3.91 -3.78
N GLY A 87 23.28 3.24 -4.87
CA GLY A 87 23.98 2.10 -5.46
C GLY A 87 23.80 0.81 -4.66
N GLY A 88 24.37 -0.31 -5.14
CA GLY A 88 24.19 -1.63 -4.54
C GLY A 88 23.75 -2.66 -5.58
N PHE A 89 22.98 -3.66 -5.15
CA PHE A 89 22.42 -4.65 -6.08
C PHE A 89 21.48 -3.98 -7.07
N SER A 90 21.45 -4.52 -8.29
CA SER A 90 20.52 -4.08 -9.34
C SER A 90 19.06 -4.38 -9.01
N LYS A 91 18.82 -5.32 -8.09
CA LYS A 91 17.50 -5.69 -7.59
C LYS A 91 17.41 -5.54 -6.08
N THR A 92 16.26 -5.06 -5.62
CA THR A 92 15.91 -4.95 -4.20
C THR A 92 14.67 -5.80 -3.95
N ILE A 93 14.75 -6.71 -2.98
CA ILE A 93 13.67 -7.63 -2.63
C ILE A 93 13.34 -7.46 -1.15
N ILE A 94 12.36 -6.60 -0.87
CA ILE A 94 11.92 -6.28 0.48
C ILE A 94 10.45 -6.65 0.64
N SER A 95 10.12 -7.28 1.76
CA SER A 95 8.76 -7.49 2.21
C SER A 95 8.49 -6.58 3.40
N THR A 96 7.68 -5.56 3.16
CA THR A 96 7.10 -4.74 4.23
C THR A 96 5.65 -5.14 4.36
N GLY A 97 5.13 -5.28 5.59
CA GLY A 97 3.75 -5.75 5.77
C GLY A 97 2.73 -4.82 5.11
N ARG A 98 2.50 -3.64 5.70
CA ARG A 98 1.28 -2.86 5.44
C ARG A 98 1.25 -1.43 5.99
N ASP A 99 0.20 -0.70 5.61
CA ASP A 99 -0.31 0.51 6.27
C ASP A 99 -1.75 0.32 6.73
N VAL A 100 -2.04 0.62 8.00
CA VAL A 100 -3.38 0.43 8.58
C VAL A 100 -3.94 1.73 9.14
N LEU A 101 -5.18 2.03 8.78
CA LEU A 101 -5.91 3.20 9.27
C LEU A 101 -7.25 2.77 9.89
N GLU A 102 -7.36 2.96 11.20
CA GLU A 102 -8.54 2.65 12.01
C GLU A 102 -9.15 3.91 12.65
N ALA A 103 -8.59 5.08 12.38
CA ALA A 103 -9.00 6.35 12.97
C ALA A 103 -10.51 6.60 12.81
N THR A 104 -11.18 6.93 13.92
CA THR A 104 -12.62 7.27 13.93
C THR A 104 -12.89 8.77 14.08
N LYS A 105 -11.85 9.56 14.33
CA LYS A 105 -11.91 11.03 14.40
C LYS A 105 -11.42 11.62 13.09
N GLY A 106 -11.69 12.93 12.91
CA GLY A 106 -11.25 13.68 11.74
C GLY A 106 -9.78 13.43 11.40
N THR A 107 -9.55 12.85 10.23
CA THR A 107 -8.22 12.48 9.73
C THR A 107 -8.13 12.88 8.26
N TRP A 108 -7.01 13.49 7.88
CA TRP A 108 -6.79 14.01 6.53
C TRP A 108 -5.49 13.46 5.96
N LEU A 109 -5.57 12.82 4.80
CA LEU A 109 -4.44 12.35 3.99
C LEU A 109 -4.41 13.17 2.71
N THR A 110 -3.55 14.18 2.65
CA THR A 110 -3.48 15.13 1.53
C THR A 110 -2.18 14.93 0.75
N GLY A 111 -2.32 14.42 -0.48
CA GLY A 111 -1.20 14.10 -1.36
C GLY A 111 -0.24 13.09 -0.72
N THR A 112 -0.76 11.93 -0.30
CA THR A 112 0.05 10.87 0.31
C THR A 112 0.29 9.72 -0.66
N GLY A 113 1.49 9.17 -0.66
CA GLY A 113 1.85 7.94 -1.38
C GLY A 113 2.20 6.82 -0.41
N SER A 114 1.79 5.59 -0.72
CA SER A 114 2.24 4.39 -0.03
C SER A 114 2.48 3.29 -1.05
N GLU A 115 3.69 2.75 -1.08
CA GLU A 115 4.16 1.93 -2.20
C GLU A 115 4.91 0.68 -1.77
N HIS A 116 4.73 -0.36 -2.57
CA HIS A 116 5.42 -1.65 -2.53
C HIS A 116 5.30 -2.40 -1.20
N HIS A 117 4.18 -2.20 -0.49
CA HIS A 117 3.85 -3.01 0.68
C HIS A 117 3.30 -4.37 0.23
N TRP A 118 3.72 -5.43 0.92
CA TRP A 118 3.46 -6.81 0.50
C TRP A 118 1.99 -7.20 0.64
N LEU A 119 1.32 -6.75 1.70
CA LEU A 119 -0.09 -7.07 1.90
C LEU A 119 -1.00 -6.04 1.23
N TYR A 120 -0.77 -4.75 1.50
CA TYR A 120 -1.50 -3.63 0.93
C TYR A 120 -0.83 -2.30 1.30
N ASN A 121 -1.00 -1.31 0.43
CA ASN A 121 -0.48 0.06 0.61
C ASN A 121 -1.39 0.94 1.46
N TYR A 122 -2.70 0.66 1.49
CA TYR A 122 -3.66 1.34 2.35
C TYR A 122 -4.75 0.37 2.76
N ASN A 123 -5.06 0.30 4.05
CA ASN A 123 -6.26 -0.37 4.55
C ASN A 123 -7.02 0.54 5.52
N PHE A 124 -8.25 0.88 5.14
CA PHE A 124 -9.18 1.62 5.99
C PHE A 124 -10.07 0.61 6.72
N HIS A 125 -9.68 0.24 7.94
CA HIS A 125 -10.36 -0.78 8.72
C HIS A 125 -11.18 -0.15 9.84
N SER A 126 -12.51 -0.25 9.78
CA SER A 126 -13.42 0.37 10.76
C SER A 126 -13.24 1.89 10.94
N ALA A 127 -12.56 2.55 10.00
CA ALA A 127 -12.26 3.96 10.03
C ALA A 127 -13.50 4.82 9.75
N GLN A 128 -13.54 6.02 10.32
CA GLN A 128 -14.61 7.00 10.15
C GLN A 128 -14.03 8.40 10.05
N ASN A 129 -14.75 9.31 9.37
CA ASN A 129 -14.37 10.72 9.27
C ASN A 129 -13.00 10.97 8.61
N VAL A 130 -12.71 10.22 7.54
CA VAL A 130 -11.45 10.30 6.81
C VAL A 130 -11.65 11.05 5.49
N TYR A 131 -10.80 12.05 5.26
CA TYR A 131 -10.56 12.62 3.94
C TYR A 131 -9.23 12.10 3.40
N ALA A 132 -9.21 11.67 2.14
CA ALA A 132 -8.00 11.25 1.46
C ALA A 132 -7.99 11.74 0.01
N GLY A 133 -6.97 12.49 -0.40
CA GLY A 133 -6.92 13.06 -1.74
C GLY A 133 -5.65 13.87 -2.05
N LEU A 134 -4.91 13.59 -3.13
CA LEU A 134 -4.88 12.31 -3.87
C LEU A 134 -4.11 11.26 -3.05
N LEU A 135 -4.50 9.99 -3.19
CA LEU A 135 -3.70 8.84 -2.78
C LEU A 135 -3.01 8.23 -4.00
N GLN A 136 -1.74 7.85 -3.85
CA GLN A 136 -1.02 7.11 -4.89
C GLN A 136 -0.42 5.84 -4.28
N ALA A 137 -0.39 4.76 -5.07
CA ALA A 137 0.15 3.48 -4.66
C ALA A 137 0.70 2.67 -5.84
N GLU A 138 1.69 1.83 -5.56
CA GLU A 138 2.24 0.83 -6.48
C GLU A 138 2.42 -0.52 -5.76
N ASN A 139 2.17 -1.61 -6.47
CA ASN A 139 2.41 -2.96 -5.96
C ASN A 139 3.91 -3.32 -5.99
N PRO A 140 4.37 -4.24 -5.13
CA PRO A 140 5.76 -4.70 -5.18
C PRO A 140 6.06 -5.44 -6.48
N TYR A 141 7.20 -5.15 -7.12
CA TYR A 141 7.53 -5.70 -8.45
C TYR A 141 7.90 -7.18 -8.47
N MET A 142 8.12 -7.77 -7.30
CA MET A 142 8.37 -9.21 -7.13
C MET A 142 7.10 -9.99 -6.75
N GLN A 143 5.93 -9.35 -6.78
CA GLN A 143 4.65 -10.04 -6.71
C GLN A 143 4.22 -10.45 -8.10
N GLY A 144 3.74 -11.69 -8.20
CA GLY A 144 3.07 -12.14 -9.39
C GLY A 144 3.24 -13.61 -9.78
N ASP A 145 3.16 -13.85 -11.09
CA ASP A 145 3.05 -15.17 -11.68
C ASP A 145 4.47 -15.68 -11.80
N GLY A 146 4.74 -16.80 -11.15
CA GLY A 146 6.11 -17.24 -10.91
C GLY A 146 6.84 -16.47 -9.80
N ALA A 147 6.15 -15.68 -8.96
CA ALA A 147 6.77 -15.17 -7.74
C ALA A 147 7.15 -16.32 -6.80
N THR A 148 8.28 -16.19 -6.11
CA THR A 148 8.75 -17.20 -5.15
C THR A 148 7.79 -17.35 -3.96
N GLN A 149 7.15 -16.27 -3.54
CA GLN A 149 6.06 -16.27 -2.56
C GLN A 149 4.92 -15.38 -3.03
N THR A 150 3.71 -15.74 -2.62
CA THR A 150 2.49 -14.97 -2.87
C THR A 150 1.93 -14.47 -1.55
N ALA A 151 1.30 -13.29 -1.56
CA ALA A 151 0.60 -12.78 -0.38
C ALA A 151 -0.43 -13.83 0.12
N PRO A 152 -0.54 -14.06 1.44
CA PRO A 152 0.04 -13.24 2.50
C PRO A 152 1.48 -13.61 2.87
N ALA A 153 1.96 -14.80 2.50
CA ALA A 153 3.29 -15.26 2.86
C ALA A 153 4.37 -14.31 2.32
N PRO A 154 5.38 -13.91 3.12
CA PRO A 154 5.81 -14.56 4.37
C PRO A 154 5.08 -14.06 5.63
N TRP A 155 4.17 -13.10 5.50
CA TRP A 155 3.36 -12.62 6.62
C TRP A 155 2.20 -13.57 6.90
N THR A 156 1.68 -13.47 8.11
CA THR A 156 0.40 -14.09 8.48
C THR A 156 -0.67 -13.02 8.37
N ALA A 157 -1.77 -13.31 7.67
CA ALA A 157 -2.91 -12.40 7.61
C ALA A 157 -3.57 -12.31 9.00
N GLU A 158 -3.85 -11.10 9.44
CA GLU A 158 -4.40 -10.79 10.76
C GLU A 158 -5.76 -10.10 10.63
N SER A 159 -6.82 -10.87 10.88
CA SER A 159 -8.20 -10.36 10.78
C SER A 159 -8.49 -9.20 11.75
N SER A 160 -7.76 -9.12 12.87
CA SER A 160 -7.87 -8.01 13.83
C SER A 160 -7.37 -6.67 13.30
N LEU A 161 -6.60 -6.67 12.21
CA LEU A 161 -6.15 -5.47 11.50
C LEU A 161 -6.91 -5.25 10.19
N GLY A 162 -7.96 -6.04 9.96
CA GLY A 162 -8.73 -6.00 8.73
C GLY A 162 -7.98 -6.54 7.52
N ASP A 163 -6.96 -7.37 7.69
CA ASP A 163 -6.30 -8.03 6.55
C ASP A 163 -7.33 -8.85 5.75
N PRO A 164 -7.31 -8.77 4.41
CA PRO A 164 -8.20 -9.56 3.58
C PRO A 164 -7.85 -11.05 3.65
N ASP A 165 -8.79 -11.90 3.26
CA ASP A 165 -8.44 -13.27 2.90
C ASP A 165 -7.78 -13.26 1.52
N PHE A 166 -6.48 -13.47 1.51
CA PHE A 166 -5.64 -13.48 0.31
C PHE A 166 -5.89 -14.72 -0.57
N ALA A 167 -6.62 -15.74 -0.09
CA ALA A 167 -6.96 -16.93 -0.87
C ALA A 167 -7.90 -16.65 -2.06
N CYS A 168 -8.65 -15.54 -2.01
CA CYS A 168 -9.66 -15.20 -3.02
C CYS A 168 -9.47 -13.82 -3.69
N ALA A 169 -8.50 -12.99 -3.27
CA ALA A 169 -8.57 -11.56 -3.59
C ALA A 169 -7.25 -10.83 -3.90
N ALA A 170 -6.07 -11.44 -3.83
CA ALA A 170 -4.82 -10.71 -3.99
C ALA A 170 -3.95 -11.30 -5.11
N TRP A 171 -4.03 -10.67 -6.27
CA TRP A 171 -3.14 -10.98 -7.37
C TRP A 171 -2.65 -9.67 -7.98
N ALA A 172 -1.46 -9.23 -7.55
CA ALA A 172 -0.66 -8.26 -8.28
C ALA A 172 0.45 -9.04 -8.99
N PHE A 173 0.49 -8.90 -10.31
CA PHE A 173 1.32 -9.61 -11.28
C PHE A 173 2.20 -8.63 -12.05
N PHE A 174 3.31 -8.20 -11.43
CA PHE A 174 4.52 -8.03 -12.22
C PHE A 174 5.04 -9.45 -12.57
N ASN A 175 5.72 -9.63 -13.70
CA ASN A 175 6.05 -10.97 -14.22
C ASN A 175 7.15 -11.66 -13.37
N GLY A 176 6.74 -12.31 -12.28
CA GLY A 176 7.56 -13.25 -11.52
C GLY A 176 8.69 -12.62 -10.72
N GLU A 177 9.84 -13.28 -10.68
CA GLU A 177 11.03 -12.80 -9.97
C GLU A 177 11.45 -11.40 -10.44
N TRP A 178 11.64 -10.47 -9.49
CA TRP A 178 12.12 -9.13 -9.81
C TRP A 178 13.62 -9.12 -10.02
N ASN A 179 14.07 -8.73 -11.21
CA ASN A 179 15.48 -8.68 -11.57
C ASN A 179 16.06 -7.27 -11.69
N GLY A 180 15.28 -6.23 -11.34
CA GLY A 180 15.71 -4.84 -11.46
C GLY A 180 15.48 -4.20 -12.83
N ASP A 181 14.66 -4.83 -13.68
CA ASP A 181 14.39 -4.37 -15.04
C ASP A 181 12.94 -3.91 -15.22
N TYR A 182 12.75 -2.60 -15.34
CA TYR A 182 11.45 -1.96 -15.56
C TYR A 182 10.89 -2.16 -16.98
N GLY A 183 11.70 -2.67 -17.91
CA GLY A 183 11.29 -2.97 -19.29
C GLY A 183 10.45 -4.24 -19.40
N SER A 184 10.62 -5.18 -18.46
CA SER A 184 9.96 -6.48 -18.44
C SER A 184 8.62 -6.41 -17.69
N GLN A 185 7.60 -5.83 -18.33
CA GLN A 185 6.25 -5.69 -17.77
C GLN A 185 5.33 -6.87 -18.12
N CYS A 186 4.25 -7.04 -17.35
CA CYS A 186 3.17 -7.95 -17.70
C CYS A 186 2.61 -7.67 -19.11
N ASP A 187 2.21 -8.72 -19.82
CA ASP A 187 1.40 -8.54 -21.02
C ASP A 187 -0.09 -8.42 -20.64
N GLY A 188 -0.81 -7.48 -21.24
CA GLY A 188 -2.20 -7.24 -20.87
C GLY A 188 -2.36 -6.68 -19.44
N SER A 189 -3.16 -7.36 -18.61
CA SER A 189 -3.46 -6.98 -17.22
C SER A 189 -2.40 -7.50 -16.26
N CYS A 190 -1.87 -6.63 -15.42
CA CYS A 190 -0.90 -6.96 -14.38
C CYS A 190 -1.59 -7.36 -13.08
N GLN A 191 -2.90 -7.29 -12.91
CA GLN A 191 -3.52 -7.66 -11.65
C GLN A 191 -5.01 -7.88 -11.79
N THR A 192 -5.58 -8.79 -11.01
CA THR A 192 -7.02 -9.04 -11.12
C THR A 192 -7.82 -7.90 -10.49
N ASN A 193 -7.45 -7.45 -9.30
CA ASN A 193 -8.19 -6.42 -8.55
C ASN A 193 -7.23 -5.34 -8.01
N MET A 194 -7.58 -4.07 -8.15
CA MET A 194 -6.79 -2.95 -7.59
C MET A 194 -7.25 -2.52 -6.20
N MET A 195 -8.52 -2.14 -6.08
CA MET A 195 -9.14 -1.79 -4.79
C MET A 195 -10.14 -2.87 -4.40
N ARG A 196 -10.32 -3.06 -3.10
CA ARG A 196 -11.36 -3.93 -2.55
C ARG A 196 -12.22 -3.14 -1.57
N VAL A 197 -13.53 -3.25 -1.72
CA VAL A 197 -14.49 -2.83 -0.71
C VAL A 197 -15.04 -4.10 -0.06
N ALA A 198 -14.68 -4.32 1.19
CA ALA A 198 -15.18 -5.45 1.97
C ALA A 198 -16.41 -5.02 2.80
N ASN A 199 -17.30 -5.98 3.06
CA ASN A 199 -18.52 -5.79 3.84
C ASN A 199 -19.49 -4.78 3.20
N SER A 200 -20.00 -3.82 3.98
CA SER A 200 -20.96 -2.80 3.52
C SER A 200 -20.67 -1.49 4.24
N PRO A 201 -19.63 -0.75 3.83
CA PRO A 201 -19.34 0.55 4.43
C PRO A 201 -20.51 1.51 4.19
N GLU A 202 -20.65 2.50 5.07
CA GLU A 202 -21.65 3.56 4.95
C GLU A 202 -20.94 4.86 4.58
N ASN A 203 -21.57 5.68 3.73
CA ASN A 203 -21.03 6.98 3.28
C ASN A 203 -19.65 6.91 2.60
N LEU A 204 -19.32 5.80 1.94
CA LEU A 204 -18.10 5.68 1.14
C LEU A 204 -18.32 6.29 -0.25
N VAL A 205 -17.50 7.28 -0.58
CA VAL A 205 -17.49 7.91 -1.90
C VAL A 205 -16.07 8.13 -2.38
N TRP A 206 -15.79 7.72 -3.61
CA TRP A 206 -14.52 7.97 -4.28
C TRP A 206 -14.74 8.71 -5.60
N TYR A 207 -13.80 9.58 -5.94
CA TYR A 207 -13.84 10.38 -7.15
C TYR A 207 -12.51 10.28 -7.88
N SER A 208 -12.56 10.37 -9.21
CA SER A 208 -11.37 10.40 -10.08
C SER A 208 -10.39 9.26 -9.80
N ILE A 209 -10.92 8.03 -9.71
CA ILE A 209 -10.14 6.84 -9.44
C ILE A 209 -9.41 6.44 -10.72
N GLY A 210 -8.08 6.51 -10.68
CA GLY A 210 -7.20 6.01 -11.72
C GLY A 210 -6.66 4.64 -11.36
N THR A 211 -6.70 3.69 -12.29
CA THR A 211 -5.99 2.42 -12.17
C THR A 211 -5.23 2.13 -13.44
N ARG A 212 -4.22 1.29 -13.33
CA ARG A 212 -3.43 0.85 -14.48
C ARG A 212 -3.21 -0.64 -14.39
N LYS A 213 -3.48 -1.33 -15.50
CA LYS A 213 -3.13 -2.73 -15.70
C LYS A 213 -3.84 -3.64 -14.69
N ALA A 214 -5.10 -3.36 -14.39
CA ALA A 214 -5.97 -4.22 -13.60
C ALA A 214 -7.17 -4.73 -14.41
N ASP A 215 -7.72 -5.91 -14.10
CA ASP A 215 -8.98 -6.35 -14.70
C ASP A 215 -10.14 -5.59 -14.06
N VAL A 216 -10.21 -5.62 -12.73
CA VAL A 216 -11.22 -5.00 -11.88
C VAL A 216 -10.59 -3.83 -11.14
N MET A 217 -11.14 -2.64 -11.34
CA MET A 217 -10.71 -1.42 -10.65
C MET A 217 -11.09 -1.51 -9.16
N ILE A 218 -12.33 -1.89 -8.86
CA ILE A 218 -12.84 -2.00 -7.49
C ILE A 218 -13.62 -3.31 -7.37
N LEU A 219 -13.15 -4.23 -6.53
CA LEU A 219 -13.88 -5.44 -6.18
C LEU A 219 -14.78 -5.15 -4.98
N ASP A 220 -16.08 -5.08 -5.20
CA ASP A 220 -17.12 -4.75 -4.19
C ASP A 220 -18.24 -5.80 -4.08
N ASP A 221 -18.13 -6.90 -4.85
CA ASP A 221 -19.12 -7.98 -4.96
C ASP A 221 -20.52 -7.50 -5.43
N GLN A 222 -20.62 -6.29 -5.98
CA GLN A 222 -21.87 -5.69 -6.47
C GLN A 222 -21.73 -5.16 -7.90
N SER A 223 -20.91 -4.11 -8.08
CA SER A 223 -20.73 -3.42 -9.36
C SER A 223 -19.45 -3.84 -10.08
N ASN A 224 -18.40 -4.20 -9.34
CA ASN A 224 -17.10 -4.67 -9.83
C ASN A 224 -16.61 -3.92 -11.09
N PRO A 225 -16.48 -2.57 -11.08
CA PRO A 225 -16.09 -1.81 -12.26
C PRO A 225 -14.74 -2.28 -12.80
N SER A 226 -14.67 -2.55 -14.11
CA SER A 226 -13.47 -3.03 -14.79
C SER A 226 -12.75 -1.95 -15.59
N GLU A 227 -11.44 -2.09 -15.80
CA GLU A 227 -10.67 -1.16 -16.63
C GLU A 227 -11.15 -1.15 -18.08
N TYR A 228 -11.55 -2.31 -18.61
CA TYR A 228 -12.08 -2.45 -19.97
C TYR A 228 -13.27 -1.49 -20.22
N ASN A 229 -14.14 -1.31 -19.23
CA ASN A 229 -15.31 -0.44 -19.35
C ASN A 229 -15.02 1.05 -19.05
N HIS A 230 -13.81 1.36 -18.57
CA HIS A 230 -13.43 2.70 -18.09
C HIS A 230 -12.10 3.17 -18.70
N SER A 231 -11.72 2.67 -19.87
CA SER A 231 -10.43 2.97 -20.51
C SER A 231 -10.24 4.47 -20.78
N CYS A 232 -9.07 5.00 -20.40
CA CYS A 232 -8.67 6.38 -20.63
C CYS A 232 -7.16 6.45 -20.97
N GLY A 233 -6.84 6.41 -22.27
CA GLY A 233 -5.45 6.45 -22.73
C GLY A 233 -4.68 5.19 -22.35
N ARG A 234 -3.65 5.33 -21.49
CA ARG A 234 -2.82 4.21 -21.00
C ARG A 234 -3.31 3.62 -19.66
N GLU A 235 -4.39 4.17 -19.12
CA GLU A 235 -4.95 3.86 -17.80
C GLU A 235 -6.47 3.69 -17.91
N ALA A 236 -7.13 3.43 -16.79
CA ALA A 236 -8.58 3.49 -16.66
C ALA A 236 -8.97 4.54 -15.62
N VAL A 237 -10.09 5.24 -15.86
CA VAL A 237 -10.58 6.28 -14.96
C VAL A 237 -12.06 6.10 -14.66
N LEU A 238 -12.38 5.88 -13.38
CA LEU A 238 -13.73 5.91 -12.86
C LEU A 238 -13.98 7.27 -12.18
N GLN A 239 -14.82 8.09 -12.80
CA GLN A 239 -15.05 9.47 -12.37
C GLN A 239 -15.69 9.58 -10.98
N ALA A 240 -16.64 8.69 -10.67
CA ALA A 240 -17.30 8.64 -9.39
C ALA A 240 -17.71 7.20 -9.06
N TYR A 241 -17.39 6.77 -7.85
CA TYR A 241 -17.85 5.53 -7.25
C TYR A 241 -18.70 5.87 -6.02
N ARG A 242 -19.99 5.51 -6.09
CA ARG A 242 -21.02 5.87 -5.10
C ARG A 242 -21.87 4.67 -4.66
N GLN A 243 -21.39 3.44 -4.86
CA GLN A 243 -22.13 2.21 -4.54
C GLN A 243 -22.58 2.17 -3.08
N PHE A 244 -21.80 2.80 -2.19
CA PHE A 244 -22.00 2.83 -0.74
C PHE A 244 -22.14 4.27 -0.21
N ALA A 245 -22.70 5.18 -1.01
CA ALA A 245 -22.82 6.59 -0.66
C ALA A 245 -23.99 6.91 0.28
N SER A 246 -24.85 5.93 0.57
CA SER A 246 -26.03 6.04 1.46
C SER A 246 -25.75 5.56 2.86
#